data_AF-A0A2G5T742-F1
#
_entry.id   AF-A0A2G5T742-F1
#
_cell.length_a   1.000
_cell.length_b   1.000
_cell.length_c   1.000
_cell.angle_alpha   90.00
_cell.angle_beta   90.00
_cell.angle_gamma   90.00
#
_symmetry.space_group_name_H-M   'P 1'
#
loop_
_entity.id
_entity.type
_entity.pdbx_description
1 polymer ?
#
loop_
_entity_poly.entity_id
_entity_poly.type
_entity_poly.pdbx_seq_one_letter_code
_entity_poly.pdbx_strand_id
1 'polypeptide(L)'
;MKEESRKRIEVLLKCIMARHRFEEQEQNWKDWILGCRQNIVQLLRRWADFAEEHEDWRRIEKIEHQEFLRELSYLSGCVMITYNAMQYDFEYLEEIEEKFPAASFVKVLKKCIADCGQLLLDIYSSIQNLKVEKSNLESLRKKFEKLRPDLIFSTSQLRRICMESDFEKDYENIKFPSIPQTTPHEL
;
A
#
# COMPACT_ATOMS: atom_id res chain seq x y z
N MET A 1 -22.29 -20.24 -47.31
CA MET A 1 -22.30 -18.77 -47.47
C MET A 1 -23.10 -17.99 -46.41
N LYS A 2 -24.46 -17.99 -46.40
CA LYS A 2 -25.24 -17.18 -45.41
C LYS A 2 -25.10 -17.64 -43.95
N GLU A 3 -24.88 -18.93 -43.72
CA GLU A 3 -24.75 -19.48 -42.37
C GLU A 3 -23.34 -19.30 -41.79
N GLU A 4 -22.32 -19.44 -42.64
CA GLU A 4 -20.93 -19.14 -42.27
C GLU A 4 -20.73 -17.65 -41.98
N SER A 5 -21.35 -16.76 -42.74
CA SER A 5 -21.30 -15.32 -42.46
C SER A 5 -21.98 -14.98 -41.13
N ARG A 6 -23.13 -15.60 -40.81
CA ARG A 6 -23.76 -15.48 -39.50
C ARG A 6 -22.86 -15.98 -38.36
N LYS A 7 -22.24 -17.15 -38.50
CA LYS A 7 -21.30 -17.70 -37.52
C LYS A 7 -20.10 -16.78 -37.31
N ARG A 8 -19.52 -16.20 -38.37
CA ARG A 8 -18.42 -15.24 -38.28
C ARG A 8 -18.82 -13.96 -37.54
N ILE A 9 -20.00 -13.42 -37.81
CA ILE A 9 -20.53 -12.24 -37.11
C ILE A 9 -20.77 -12.57 -35.62
N GLU A 10 -21.33 -13.73 -35.31
CA GLU A 10 -21.56 -14.16 -33.92
C GLU A 10 -20.24 -14.29 -33.14
N VAL A 11 -19.21 -14.89 -33.75
CA VAL A 11 -17.87 -14.97 -33.14
C VAL A 11 -17.28 -13.58 -32.94
N LEU A 12 -17.39 -12.69 -33.93
CA LEU A 12 -16.92 -11.31 -33.81
C LEU A 12 -17.61 -10.57 -32.65
N LEU A 13 -18.93 -10.71 -32.52
CA LEU A 13 -19.69 -10.12 -31.42
C LEU A 13 -19.25 -10.69 -30.07
N LYS A 14 -19.04 -12.00 -29.97
CA LYS A 14 -18.50 -12.64 -28.76
C LYS A 14 -17.12 -12.09 -28.39
N CYS A 15 -16.23 -11.90 -29.36
CA CYS A 15 -14.91 -11.30 -29.13
C CYS A 15 -15.02 -9.84 -28.67
N ILE A 16 -15.90 -9.03 -29.27
CA ILE A 16 -16.14 -7.64 -28.86
C ILE A 16 -16.66 -7.59 -27.42
N MET A 17 -17.65 -8.42 -27.09
CA MET A 17 -18.20 -8.50 -25.73
C MET A 17 -17.15 -8.95 -24.70
N ALA A 18 -16.32 -9.93 -25.06
CA ALA A 18 -15.23 -10.37 -24.20
C ALA A 18 -14.23 -9.23 -23.95
N ARG A 19 -13.82 -8.50 -25.00
CA ARG A 19 -12.92 -7.35 -24.88
C ARG A 19 -13.49 -6.28 -23.94
N HIS A 20 -14.76 -5.93 -24.11
CA HIS A 20 -15.41 -4.94 -23.23
C HIS A 20 -15.39 -5.37 -21.76
N ARG A 21 -15.67 -6.66 -21.47
CA ARG A 21 -15.60 -7.18 -20.09
C ARG A 21 -14.19 -7.11 -19.52
N PHE A 22 -13.17 -7.40 -20.32
CA PHE A 22 -11.78 -7.24 -19.88
C PHE A 22 -11.42 -5.79 -19.57
N GLU A 23 -11.84 -4.85 -20.43
CA GLU A 23 -11.62 -3.41 -20.24
C GLU A 23 -12.30 -2.91 -18.95
N GLU A 24 -13.52 -3.35 -18.67
CA GLU A 24 -14.26 -3.03 -17.45
C GLU A 24 -13.56 -3.58 -16.20
N GLN A 25 -13.11 -4.83 -16.23
CA GLN A 25 -12.37 -5.42 -15.11
C GLN A 25 -11.02 -4.72 -14.89
N GLU A 26 -10.30 -4.40 -15.96
CA GLU A 26 -9.06 -3.63 -15.85
C GLU A 26 -9.31 -2.24 -15.23
N GLN A 27 -10.44 -1.59 -15.54
CA GLN A 27 -10.80 -0.33 -14.92
C GLN A 27 -11.09 -0.47 -13.43
N ASN A 28 -11.84 -1.51 -13.02
CA ASN A 28 -12.09 -1.79 -11.61
C ASN A 28 -10.78 -1.97 -10.82
N TRP A 29 -9.80 -2.68 -11.41
CA TRP A 29 -8.48 -2.83 -10.81
C TRP A 29 -7.70 -1.51 -10.73
N LYS A 30 -7.77 -0.66 -11.76
CA LYS A 30 -7.15 0.67 -11.72
C LYS A 30 -7.73 1.51 -10.58
N ASP A 31 -9.04 1.49 -10.41
CA ASP A 31 -9.73 2.28 -9.38
C ASP A 31 -9.40 1.75 -7.98
N TRP A 32 -9.37 0.42 -7.81
CA TRP A 32 -8.95 -0.19 -6.55
C TRP A 32 -7.50 0.14 -6.17
N ILE A 33 -6.56 -0.02 -7.12
CA ILE A 33 -5.14 0.36 -6.94
C ILE A 33 -5.02 1.85 -6.57
N LEU A 34 -5.81 2.70 -7.21
CA LEU A 34 -5.84 4.12 -6.89
C LEU A 34 -6.32 4.36 -5.45
N GLY A 35 -7.33 3.61 -4.98
CA GLY A 35 -7.77 3.62 -3.59
C GLY A 35 -6.65 3.29 -2.61
N CYS A 36 -5.90 2.20 -2.84
CA CYS A 36 -4.74 1.85 -2.02
C CYS A 36 -3.71 2.99 -1.97
N ARG A 37 -3.39 3.59 -3.13
CA ARG A 37 -2.46 4.73 -3.22
C ARG A 37 -2.96 5.95 -2.47
N GLN A 38 -4.26 6.22 -2.48
CA GLN A 38 -4.86 7.35 -1.78
C GLN A 38 -4.68 7.25 -0.27
N ASN A 39 -4.72 6.05 0.32
CA ASN A 39 -4.42 5.86 1.75
C ASN A 39 -3.01 6.34 2.10
N ILE A 40 -2.03 6.06 1.25
CA ILE A 40 -0.64 6.53 1.41
C ILE A 40 -0.56 8.05 1.23
N VAL A 41 -1.21 8.61 0.20
CA VAL A 41 -1.22 10.06 -0.05
C VAL A 41 -1.81 10.82 1.13
N GLN A 42 -2.89 10.33 1.73
CA GLN A 42 -3.51 10.97 2.89
C GLN A 42 -2.56 10.99 4.09
N LEU A 43 -1.89 9.87 4.38
CA LEU A 43 -0.89 9.81 5.45
C LEU A 43 0.28 10.76 5.19
N LEU A 44 0.80 10.81 3.96
CA LEU A 44 1.91 11.71 3.60
C LEU A 44 1.53 13.19 3.73
N ARG A 45 0.27 13.56 3.47
CA ARG A 45 -0.22 14.91 3.75
C ARG A 45 -0.19 15.22 5.25
N ARG A 46 -0.67 14.30 6.09
CA ARG A 46 -0.60 14.47 7.55
C ARG A 46 0.82 14.57 8.07
N TRP A 47 1.75 13.82 7.49
CA TRP A 47 3.16 13.96 7.78
C TRP A 47 3.72 15.32 7.37
N ALA A 48 3.34 15.83 6.20
CA ALA A 48 3.78 17.15 5.73
C ALA A 48 3.31 18.26 6.68
N ASP A 49 2.03 18.26 7.05
CA ASP A 49 1.44 19.21 8.00
C ASP A 49 2.22 19.17 9.34
N PHE A 50 2.41 17.97 9.90
CA PHE A 50 3.17 17.77 11.13
C PHE A 50 4.63 18.24 11.01
N ALA A 51 5.30 17.94 9.90
CA ALA A 51 6.71 18.29 9.71
C ALA A 51 6.92 19.80 9.54
N GLU A 52 5.94 20.53 8.99
CA GLU A 52 5.95 21.98 8.87
C GLU A 52 5.74 22.66 10.23
N GLU A 53 4.75 22.19 11.01
CA GLU A 53 4.45 22.72 12.35
C GLU A 53 5.62 22.52 13.33
N HIS A 54 6.39 21.44 13.17
CA HIS A 54 7.47 21.03 14.07
C HIS A 54 8.87 21.17 13.50
N GLU A 55 9.09 22.11 12.57
CA GLU A 55 10.41 22.32 11.97
C GLU A 55 11.45 22.79 13.02
N ASP A 56 11.04 23.65 13.96
CA ASP A 56 11.90 24.14 15.06
C ASP A 56 11.82 23.24 16.31
N TRP A 57 12.56 22.13 16.28
CA TRP A 57 12.62 21.17 17.40
C TRP A 57 13.01 21.79 18.76
N ARG A 58 13.73 22.93 18.78
CA ARG A 58 14.14 23.59 20.04
C ARG A 58 12.96 24.24 20.75
N ARG A 59 11.92 24.62 20.00
CA ARG A 59 10.67 25.17 20.54
C ARG A 59 9.84 24.08 21.22
N ILE A 60 9.82 22.89 20.61
CA ILE A 60 9.14 21.70 21.13
C ILE A 60 9.68 21.31 22.52
N GLU A 61 11.01 21.29 22.67
CA GLU A 61 11.66 20.91 23.94
C GLU A 61 11.32 21.87 25.09
N LYS A 62 11.08 23.16 24.78
CA LYS A 62 10.99 24.23 25.80
C LYS A 62 9.58 24.61 26.20
N ILE A 63 8.60 24.54 25.28
CA ILE A 63 7.28 25.18 25.48
C ILE A 63 6.13 24.28 25.03
N GLU A 64 6.29 23.53 23.94
CA GLU A 64 5.17 22.87 23.24
C GLU A 64 5.18 21.34 23.38
N HIS A 65 5.92 20.81 24.36
CA HIS A 65 6.15 19.37 24.49
C HIS A 65 4.84 18.54 24.56
N GLN A 66 3.82 19.01 25.28
CA GLN A 66 2.54 18.31 25.37
C GLN A 66 1.72 18.35 24.08
N GLU A 67 1.78 19.45 23.34
CA GLU A 67 1.09 19.60 22.05
C GLU A 67 1.75 18.71 20.99
N PHE A 68 3.08 18.73 20.94
CA PHE A 68 3.86 17.81 20.11
C PHE A 68 3.54 16.34 20.39
N LEU A 69 3.50 15.92 21.66
CA LEU A 69 3.16 14.52 22.00
C LEU A 69 1.75 14.14 21.56
N ARG A 70 0.80 15.07 21.63
CA ARG A 70 -0.58 14.86 21.18
C ARG A 70 -0.65 14.68 19.66
N GLU A 71 0.01 15.55 18.91
CA GLU A 71 0.05 15.46 17.46
C GLU A 71 0.84 14.26 16.97
N LEU A 72 1.93 13.91 17.65
CA LEU A 72 2.69 12.70 17.38
C LEU A 72 1.84 11.44 17.62
N SER A 73 1.01 11.44 18.67
CA SER A 73 0.06 10.36 18.94
C SER A 73 -1.03 10.29 17.86
N TYR A 74 -1.52 11.44 17.39
CA TYR A 74 -2.47 11.50 16.28
C TYR A 74 -1.86 10.95 14.98
N LEU A 75 -0.65 11.39 14.62
CA LEU A 75 0.11 10.88 13.49
C LEU A 75 0.32 9.37 13.59
N SER A 76 0.68 8.86 14.77
CA SER A 76 0.80 7.42 15.03
C SER A 76 -0.52 6.68 14.76
N GLY A 77 -1.65 7.28 15.14
CA GLY A 77 -2.98 6.74 14.83
C GLY A 77 -3.24 6.69 13.33
N CYS A 78 -2.90 7.75 12.59
CA CYS A 78 -2.99 7.78 11.13
C CYS A 78 -2.15 6.68 10.47
N VAL A 79 -0.91 6.47 10.92
CA VAL A 79 -0.04 5.39 10.43
C VAL A 79 -0.71 4.03 10.61
N MET A 80 -1.30 3.77 11.78
CA MET A 80 -1.99 2.51 12.05
C MET A 80 -3.28 2.33 11.25
N ILE A 81 -4.04 3.41 11.01
CA ILE A 81 -5.22 3.36 10.13
C ILE A 81 -4.79 2.97 8.71
N THR A 82 -3.73 3.58 8.17
CA THR A 82 -3.19 3.23 6.86
C THR A 82 -2.68 1.79 6.83
N TYR A 83 -1.99 1.34 7.87
CA TYR A 83 -1.51 -0.04 7.99
C TYR A 83 -2.67 -1.05 7.97
N ASN A 84 -3.72 -0.81 8.76
CA ASN A 84 -4.89 -1.69 8.80
C ASN A 84 -5.62 -1.74 7.45
N ALA A 85 -5.70 -0.62 6.74
CA ALA A 85 -6.26 -0.58 5.39
C ALA A 85 -5.43 -1.45 4.42
N MET A 86 -4.10 -1.37 4.50
CA MET A 86 -3.21 -2.22 3.70
C MET A 86 -3.35 -3.70 4.06
N GLN A 87 -3.53 -4.03 5.34
CA GLN A 87 -3.77 -5.40 5.79
C GLN A 87 -5.07 -5.95 5.19
N TYR A 88 -6.16 -5.18 5.27
CA TYR A 88 -7.45 -5.56 4.68
C TYR A 88 -7.34 -5.79 3.17
N ASP A 89 -6.66 -4.88 2.46
CA ASP A 89 -6.42 -5.01 1.03
C ASP A 89 -5.57 -6.25 0.71
N PHE A 90 -4.59 -6.59 1.56
CA PHE A 90 -3.78 -7.79 1.42
C PHE A 90 -4.61 -9.06 1.58
N GLU A 91 -5.42 -9.16 2.65
CA GLU A 91 -6.31 -10.30 2.92
C GLU A 91 -7.31 -10.50 1.77
N TYR A 92 -7.85 -9.41 1.22
CA TYR A 92 -8.70 -9.48 0.03
C TYR A 92 -7.96 -10.06 -1.19
N LEU A 93 -6.70 -9.71 -1.41
CA LEU A 93 -5.89 -10.30 -2.47
C LEU A 93 -5.57 -11.78 -2.24
N GLU A 94 -5.43 -12.23 -0.98
CA GLU A 94 -5.28 -13.66 -0.65
C GLU A 94 -6.49 -14.46 -1.13
N GLU A 95 -7.70 -13.98 -0.86
CA GLU A 95 -8.92 -14.64 -1.35
C GLU A 95 -8.98 -14.72 -2.87
N ILE A 96 -8.48 -13.70 -3.58
CA ILE A 96 -8.43 -13.69 -5.04
C ILE A 96 -7.38 -14.68 -5.55
N GLU A 97 -6.20 -14.73 -4.93
CA GLU A 97 -5.14 -15.67 -5.29
C GLU A 97 -5.61 -17.11 -5.10
N GLU A 98 -6.32 -17.43 -4.02
CA GLU A 98 -6.90 -18.76 -3.78
C GLU A 98 -7.92 -19.15 -4.85
N LYS A 99 -8.80 -18.22 -5.24
CA LYS A 99 -9.84 -18.46 -6.26
C LYS A 99 -9.26 -18.51 -7.68
N PHE A 100 -8.19 -17.76 -7.93
CA PHE A 100 -7.58 -17.59 -9.25
C PHE A 100 -6.04 -17.65 -9.17
N PRO A 101 -5.42 -18.83 -8.93
CA PRO A 101 -3.97 -18.94 -8.73
C PRO A 101 -3.12 -18.50 -9.92
N ALA A 102 -3.70 -18.53 -11.13
CA ALA A 102 -3.06 -18.07 -12.36
C ALA A 102 -2.99 -16.53 -12.49
N ALA A 103 -3.65 -15.78 -11.60
CA ALA A 103 -3.65 -14.32 -11.60
C ALA A 103 -2.34 -13.76 -11.03
N SER A 104 -1.24 -13.90 -11.78
CA SER A 104 0.11 -13.47 -11.36
C SER A 104 0.18 -12.02 -10.86
N PHE A 105 -0.57 -11.10 -11.45
CA PHE A 105 -0.58 -9.69 -11.00
C PHE A 105 -1.02 -9.51 -9.54
N VAL A 106 -1.84 -10.42 -9.01
CA VAL A 106 -2.29 -10.42 -7.60
C VAL A 106 -1.11 -10.64 -6.68
N LYS A 107 -0.20 -11.56 -7.02
CA LYS A 107 1.02 -11.84 -6.24
C LYS A 107 1.93 -10.61 -6.15
N VAL A 108 2.08 -9.88 -7.26
CA VAL A 108 2.85 -8.62 -7.28
C VAL A 108 2.21 -7.56 -6.41
N LEU A 109 0.89 -7.39 -6.51
CA LEU A 109 0.15 -6.43 -5.68
C LEU A 109 0.26 -6.77 -4.18
N LYS A 110 0.14 -8.05 -3.82
CA LYS A 110 0.37 -8.52 -2.44
C LYS A 110 1.75 -8.09 -1.95
N LYS A 111 2.80 -8.27 -2.75
CA LYS A 111 4.16 -7.83 -2.41
C LYS A 111 4.26 -6.33 -2.20
N CYS A 112 3.71 -5.54 -3.13
CA CYS A 112 3.66 -4.08 -3.00
C CYS A 112 3.00 -3.64 -1.69
N ILE A 113 1.87 -4.26 -1.35
CA ILE A 113 1.09 -3.95 -0.14
C ILE A 113 1.85 -4.38 1.13
N ALA A 114 2.46 -5.57 1.12
CA ALA A 114 3.26 -6.05 2.25
C ALA A 114 4.50 -5.16 2.50
N ASP A 115 5.18 -4.71 1.43
CA ASP A 115 6.31 -3.80 1.54
C ASP A 115 5.91 -2.44 2.11
N CYS A 116 4.76 -1.90 1.67
CA CYS A 116 4.18 -0.71 2.29
C CYS A 116 3.83 -0.95 3.76
N GLY A 117 3.23 -2.10 4.08
CA GLY A 117 2.93 -2.51 5.45
C GLY A 117 4.19 -2.51 6.34
N GLN A 118 5.31 -3.01 5.83
CA GLN A 118 6.57 -3.06 6.58
C GLN A 118 7.11 -1.65 6.85
N LEU A 119 7.08 -0.77 5.84
CA LEU A 119 7.47 0.62 6.01
C LEU A 119 6.59 1.34 7.04
N LEU A 120 5.28 1.06 7.06
CA LEU A 120 4.35 1.63 8.03
C LEU A 120 4.66 1.14 9.46
N LEU A 121 5.00 -0.14 9.65
CA LEU A 121 5.43 -0.64 10.96
C LEU A 121 6.76 -0.03 11.41
N ASP A 122 7.71 0.14 10.49
CA ASP A 122 8.98 0.79 10.79
C ASP A 122 8.77 2.24 11.23
N ILE A 123 7.88 2.97 10.55
CA ILE A 123 7.47 4.34 10.91
C ILE A 123 6.79 4.34 12.28
N TYR A 124 5.80 3.47 12.49
CA TYR A 124 5.08 3.36 13.76
C TYR A 124 6.02 3.09 14.92
N SER A 125 6.91 2.10 14.79
CA SER A 125 7.92 1.75 15.79
C SER A 125 8.87 2.91 16.08
N SER A 126 9.16 3.75 15.08
CA SER A 126 10.00 4.94 15.26
C SER A 126 9.28 6.04 16.03
N ILE A 127 7.98 6.21 15.80
CA ILE A 127 7.15 7.16 16.53
C ILE A 127 7.03 6.74 18.00
N GLN A 128 6.79 5.46 18.28
CA GLN A 128 6.65 4.95 19.66
C GLN A 128 7.92 5.12 20.50
N ASN A 129 9.09 5.07 19.86
CA ASN A 129 10.39 5.21 20.53
C ASN A 129 11.00 6.61 20.39
N LEU A 130 10.23 7.58 19.87
CA LEU A 130 10.76 8.89 19.52
C LEU A 130 11.09 9.70 20.78
N LYS A 131 12.36 10.04 20.95
CA LYS A 131 12.80 11.11 21.86
C LYS A 131 12.87 12.42 21.08
N VAL A 132 12.47 13.52 21.71
CA VAL A 132 12.50 14.87 21.12
C VAL A 132 13.94 15.35 20.96
N GLU A 133 14.58 14.85 19.91
CA GLU A 133 15.96 15.16 19.52
C GLU A 133 15.99 15.30 18.00
N LYS A 134 16.79 16.26 17.52
CA LYS A 134 16.89 16.55 16.08
C LYS A 134 17.20 15.30 15.23
N SER A 135 18.13 14.46 15.68
CA SER A 135 18.52 13.24 14.97
C SER A 135 17.37 12.23 14.82
N ASN A 136 16.49 12.15 15.82
CA ASN A 136 15.37 11.22 15.80
C ASN A 136 14.26 11.71 14.87
N LEU A 137 13.99 13.03 14.84
CA LEU A 137 13.07 13.65 13.89
C LEU A 137 13.57 13.52 12.45
N GLU A 138 14.87 13.71 12.20
CA GLU A 138 15.46 13.47 10.87
C GLU A 138 15.38 12.00 10.45
N SER A 139 15.57 11.07 11.39
CA SER A 139 15.41 9.64 11.14
C SER A 139 13.96 9.29 10.76
N LEU A 140 12.99 9.87 11.46
CA LEU A 140 11.57 9.70 11.15
C LEU A 140 11.24 10.27 9.76
N ARG A 141 11.76 11.46 9.43
CA ARG A 141 11.62 12.08 8.10
C ARG A 141 12.12 11.16 6.99
N LYS A 142 13.33 10.60 7.14
CA LYS A 142 13.90 9.65 6.16
C LYS A 142 13.06 8.39 5.97
N LYS A 143 12.30 7.96 6.98
CA LYS A 143 11.38 6.82 6.86
C LYS A 143 10.12 7.20 6.06
N PHE A 144 9.55 8.37 6.33
CA PHE A 144 8.43 8.89 5.53
C PHE A 144 8.81 9.16 4.07
N GLU A 145 10.05 9.60 3.79
CA GLU A 145 10.54 9.79 2.41
C GLU A 145 10.59 8.48 1.60
N LYS A 146 10.78 7.34 2.28
CA LYS A 146 10.74 6.02 1.63
C LYS A 146 9.32 5.60 1.28
N LEU A 147 8.34 6.01 2.08
CA LEU A 147 6.93 5.71 1.83
C LEU A 147 6.43 6.58 0.67
N ARG A 148 6.09 5.95 -0.45
CA ARG A 148 5.62 6.66 -1.64
C ARG A 148 4.45 5.94 -2.30
N PRO A 149 3.47 6.65 -2.89
CA PRO A 149 2.33 6.00 -3.54
C PRO A 149 2.71 5.10 -4.73
N ASP A 150 3.82 5.38 -5.41
CA ASP A 150 4.31 4.58 -6.54
C ASP A 150 4.87 3.21 -6.13
N LEU A 151 5.02 2.94 -4.82
CA LEU A 151 5.31 1.60 -4.31
C LEU A 151 4.18 0.60 -4.61
N ILE A 152 2.93 1.07 -4.69
CA ILE A 152 1.82 0.27 -5.21
C ILE A 152 1.80 0.43 -6.72
N PHE A 153 2.05 -0.63 -7.48
CA PHE A 153 2.18 -0.55 -8.94
C PHE A 153 0.84 -0.34 -9.66
N SER A 154 0.89 0.41 -10.77
CA SER A 154 -0.24 0.60 -11.68
C SER A 154 -0.47 -0.64 -12.54
N THR A 155 -1.66 -0.80 -13.13
CA THR A 155 -1.95 -1.94 -14.02
C THR A 155 -0.96 -2.07 -15.18
N SER A 156 -0.45 -0.97 -15.73
CA SER A 156 0.60 -0.98 -16.76
C SER A 156 1.93 -1.54 -16.24
N GLN A 157 2.33 -1.19 -15.02
CA GLN A 157 3.53 -1.73 -14.38
C GLN A 157 3.36 -3.21 -14.04
N LEU A 158 2.21 -3.59 -13.48
CA LEU A 158 1.88 -4.99 -13.18
C LEU A 158 1.96 -5.86 -14.43
N ARG A 159 1.34 -5.40 -15.53
CA ARG A 159 1.38 -6.10 -16.83
C ARG A 159 2.82 -6.33 -17.30
N ARG A 160 3.69 -5.31 -17.19
CA ARG A 160 5.09 -5.41 -17.56
C ARG A 160 5.83 -6.45 -16.72
N ILE A 161 5.70 -6.38 -15.40
CA ILE A 161 6.38 -7.28 -14.45
C ILE A 161 5.94 -8.72 -14.65
N CYS A 162 4.64 -8.96 -14.86
CA CYS A 162 4.10 -10.31 -15.07
C CYS A 162 4.54 -10.96 -16.40
N MET A 163 5.16 -10.20 -17.31
CA MET A 163 5.71 -10.71 -18.57
C MET A 163 7.21 -11.06 -18.48
N GLU A 164 7.86 -10.78 -17.34
CA GLU A 164 9.28 -11.06 -17.13
C GLU A 164 9.50 -12.54 -16.80
N SER A 165 10.59 -13.13 -17.32
CA SER A 165 10.85 -14.58 -17.25
C SER A 165 11.23 -15.09 -15.86
N ASP A 166 11.65 -14.23 -14.93
CA ASP A 166 12.07 -14.57 -13.57
C ASP A 166 11.03 -14.19 -12.49
N PHE A 167 9.80 -13.90 -12.91
CA PHE A 167 8.71 -13.44 -12.07
C PHE A 167 8.52 -14.22 -10.74
N GLU A 168 8.53 -15.55 -10.78
CA GLU A 168 8.04 -16.36 -9.63
C GLU A 168 8.92 -16.26 -8.38
N LYS A 169 10.23 -16.00 -8.52
CA LYS A 169 11.16 -16.04 -7.38
C LYS A 169 10.90 -14.96 -6.33
N ASP A 170 10.39 -13.80 -6.75
CA ASP A 170 10.25 -12.62 -5.89
C ASP A 170 8.83 -12.44 -5.31
N TYR A 171 7.85 -13.23 -5.75
CA TYR A 171 6.42 -13.02 -5.47
C TYR A 171 5.71 -14.24 -4.87
N GLU A 172 6.44 -15.28 -4.47
CA GLU A 172 5.87 -16.44 -3.78
C GLU A 172 5.87 -16.31 -2.26
N ASN A 173 4.86 -16.90 -1.61
CA ASN A 173 4.75 -17.01 -0.15
C ASN A 173 4.85 -15.67 0.60
N ILE A 174 4.41 -14.58 -0.03
CA ILE A 174 4.37 -13.26 0.58
C ILE A 174 3.42 -13.29 1.77
N LYS A 175 3.87 -12.75 2.90
CA LYS A 175 3.07 -12.56 4.10
C LYS A 175 2.97 -11.08 4.42
N PHE A 176 1.82 -10.65 4.89
CA PHE A 176 1.70 -9.32 5.45
C PHE A 176 2.53 -9.26 6.75
N PRO A 177 3.32 -8.20 6.95
CA PRO A 177 4.08 -8.07 8.19
C PRO A 177 3.12 -7.94 9.37
N SER A 178 3.59 -8.31 10.56
CA SER A 178 2.76 -8.30 11.78
C SER A 178 3.33 -7.35 12.81
N ILE A 179 2.44 -6.71 13.57
CA ILE A 179 2.83 -5.90 14.72
C ILE A 179 3.58 -6.82 15.71
N PRO A 180 4.79 -6.45 16.19
CA PRO A 180 5.49 -7.25 17.19
C PRO A 180 4.60 -7.43 18.42
N GLN A 181 4.33 -8.69 18.81
CA GLN A 181 3.63 -8.95 20.06
C GLN A 181 4.53 -8.50 21.22
N THR A 182 4.09 -7.50 21.98
CA THR A 182 4.66 -7.23 23.29
C THR A 182 4.30 -8.40 24.18
N THR A 183 5.27 -9.25 24.51
CA THR A 183 5.14 -10.19 25.62
C THR A 183 4.74 -9.38 26.85
N PRO A 184 3.63 -9.72 27.53
CA PRO A 184 3.30 -9.08 28.79
C PRO A 184 4.49 -9.28 29.72
N HIS A 185 5.09 -8.19 30.18
CA HIS A 185 5.98 -8.29 31.34
C HIS A 185 5.17 -8.93 32.45
N GLU A 186 5.62 -10.10 32.91
CA GLU A 186 5.15 -10.74 34.13
C GLU A 186 5.22 -9.69 35.25
N LEU A 187 4.05 -9.23 35.68
CA LEU A 187 3.84 -8.42 36.88
C LEU A 187 3.89 -9.32 38.12
#